data_AF-A0A970GV15-F1
#
_entry.id   AF-A0A970GV15-F1
#
_cell.length_a   1.000
_cell.length_b   1.000
_cell.length_c   1.000
_cell.angle_alpha   90.00
_cell.angle_beta   90.00
_cell.angle_gamma   90.00
#
_symmetry.space_group_name_H-M   'P 1'
#
loop_
_entity.id
_entity.type
_entity.pdbx_description
1 polymer ?
#
loop_
_entity_poly.entity_id
_entity_poly.type
_entity_poly.pdbx_seq_one_letter_code
_entity_poly.pdbx_strand_id
1 'polypeptide(L)'
;MIKVLKHISFARDWLDRAENEIKIGSIVNGEVYLSLAEAEIRKAWENSYFSRQKEVENRYPLLKSLPVILGILLIFIAVFANRLFTPLDNSVPLELKLSDESSLRENIYWGYREIKLISDNLLIENN
;
A
#
# COMPACT_ATOMS: atom_id res chain seq x y z
N MET A 1 15.84 26.89 11.93
CA MET A 1 17.00 27.79 11.75
C MET A 1 17.46 28.45 13.07
N ILE A 2 16.59 29.14 13.83
CA ILE A 2 16.94 29.86 15.08
C ILE A 2 17.68 28.97 16.12
N LYS A 3 17.30 27.68 16.24
CA LYS A 3 17.95 26.75 17.17
C LYS A 3 19.42 26.46 16.84
N VAL A 4 19.76 26.35 15.56
CA VAL A 4 21.15 26.08 15.12
C VAL A 4 22.07 27.24 15.49
N LEU A 5 21.64 28.46 15.19
CA LEU A 5 22.41 29.68 15.53
C LEU A 5 22.60 29.83 17.04
N LYS A 6 21.58 29.49 17.83
CA LYS A 6 21.68 29.49 19.30
C LYS A 6 22.76 28.54 19.81
N HIS A 7 22.77 27.30 19.34
CA HIS A 7 23.79 26.32 19.74
C HIS A 7 25.20 26.72 19.28
N ILE A 8 25.34 27.32 18.09
CA ILE A 8 26.63 27.87 17.62
C ILE A 8 27.11 29.01 18.53
N SER A 9 26.21 29.90 18.97
CA SER A 9 26.55 30.98 19.90
C SER A 9 27.08 30.43 21.22
N PHE A 10 26.38 29.45 21.81
CA PHE A 10 26.83 28.82 23.06
C PHE A 10 28.16 28.10 22.92
N ALA A 11 28.39 27.43 21.79
CA ALA A 11 29.69 26.81 21.52
C ALA A 11 30.83 27.85 21.51
N ARG A 12 30.62 29.04 20.93
CA ARG A 12 31.61 30.13 20.98
C ARG A 12 31.88 30.60 22.40
N ASP A 13 30.82 30.84 23.18
CA ASP A 13 30.98 31.26 24.58
C ASP A 13 31.76 30.23 25.41
N TRP A 14 31.56 28.93 25.15
CA TRP A 14 32.33 27.87 25.80
C TRP A 14 33.78 27.81 25.35
N LEU A 15 34.06 28.02 24.06
CA LEU A 15 35.42 28.09 23.54
C LEU A 15 36.18 29.29 24.14
N ASP A 16 35.55 30.46 24.25
CA ASP A 16 36.15 31.64 24.86
C ASP A 16 36.51 31.39 26.34
N ARG A 17 35.64 30.69 27.07
CA ARG A 17 35.91 30.28 28.46
C ARG A 17 37.01 29.23 28.55
N ALA A 18 37.02 28.25 27.66
CA ALA A 18 38.08 27.24 27.60
C ALA A 18 39.45 27.88 27.36
N GLU A 19 39.52 28.83 26.41
CA GLU A 19 40.74 29.57 26.11
C GLU A 19 41.23 30.34 27.34
N ASN A 20 40.32 31.02 28.04
CA ASN A 20 40.67 31.76 29.26
C ASN A 20 41.20 30.85 30.37
N GLU A 21 40.55 29.70 30.64
CA GLU A 21 41.01 28.73 31.65
C GLU A 21 42.38 28.13 31.30
N ILE A 22 42.61 27.80 30.03
CA ILE A 22 43.89 27.26 29.58
C ILE A 22 45.01 28.31 29.72
N LYS A 23 44.72 29.58 29.38
CA LYS A 23 45.68 30.69 29.53
C LYS A 23 46.12 30.91 30.97
N ILE A 24 45.22 30.71 31.95
CA ILE A 24 45.54 30.84 33.38
C ILE A 24 46.15 29.55 33.98
N GLY A 25 46.41 28.54 33.16
CA GLY A 25 47.04 27.27 33.56
C GLY A 25 46.06 26.21 34.09
N SER A 26 44.76 26.47 34.06
CA SER A 26 43.72 25.51 34.47
C SER A 26 43.30 24.61 33.31
N ILE A 27 44.16 23.64 32.97
CA ILE A 27 43.96 22.76 31.80
C ILE A 27 42.68 21.92 31.95
N VAL A 28 42.43 21.34 33.12
CA VAL A 28 41.26 20.47 33.36
C VAL A 28 39.94 21.23 33.15
N ASN A 29 39.83 22.46 33.68
CA ASN A 29 38.64 23.27 33.46
C ASN A 29 38.50 23.66 31.97
N GLY A 30 39.63 23.95 31.32
CA GLY A 30 39.68 24.17 29.87
C GLY A 30 39.10 22.99 29.09
N GLU A 31 39.53 21.77 29.38
CA GLU A 31 39.02 20.54 28.74
C GLU A 31 37.53 20.30 28.99
N VAL A 32 37.03 20.62 30.18
CA VAL A 32 35.59 20.58 30.48
C VAL A 32 34.83 21.55 29.57
N TYR A 33 35.31 22.79 29.43
CA TYR A 33 34.67 23.76 28.55
C TYR A 33 34.78 23.38 27.06
N LEU A 34 35.89 22.77 26.63
CA LEU A 34 36.02 22.21 25.28
C LEU A 34 34.99 21.10 25.03
N SER A 35 34.78 20.21 26.01
CA SER A 35 33.80 19.14 25.90
C SER A 35 32.36 19.69 25.80
N LEU A 36 32.06 20.77 26.52
CA LEU A 36 30.78 21.47 26.41
C LEU A 36 30.58 22.13 25.04
N ALA A 37 31.63 22.76 24.51
CA ALA A 37 31.61 23.32 23.16
C ALA A 37 31.35 22.23 22.11
N GLU A 38 32.02 21.08 22.21
CA GLU A 38 31.80 19.94 21.31
C GLU A 38 30.34 19.47 21.34
N ALA A 39 29.77 19.31 22.53
CA ALA A 39 28.38 18.88 22.69
C ALA A 39 27.39 19.86 22.04
N GLU A 40 27.60 21.18 22.17
CA GLU A 40 26.75 22.18 21.55
C GLU A 40 26.91 22.23 20.02
N ILE A 41 28.12 22.04 19.49
CA ILE A 41 28.35 21.90 18.04
C ILE A 41 27.63 20.67 17.50
N ARG A 42 27.70 19.54 18.21
CA ARG A 42 26.99 18.31 17.82
C ARG A 42 25.48 18.55 17.75
N LYS A 43 24.88 19.20 18.75
CA LYS A 43 23.46 19.59 18.74
C LYS A 43 23.12 20.55 17.61
N ALA A 44 24.00 21.50 17.28
CA ALA A 44 23.78 22.41 16.16
C ALA A 44 23.72 21.64 14.83
N TRP A 45 24.63 20.68 14.65
CA TRP A 45 24.67 19.81 13.47
C TRP A 45 23.45 18.91 13.37
N GLU A 46 23.06 18.24 14.45
CA GLU A 46 21.86 17.40 14.51
C GLU A 46 20.60 18.19 14.14
N ASN A 47 20.42 19.37 14.73
CA ASN A 47 19.28 20.24 14.43
C ASN A 47 19.27 20.69 12.96
N SER A 48 20.45 20.96 12.39
CA SER A 48 20.59 21.28 10.97
C SER A 48 20.22 20.10 10.08
N TYR A 49 20.67 18.90 10.44
CA TYR A 49 20.38 17.65 9.73
C TYR A 49 18.89 17.30 9.74
N PHE A 50 18.25 17.30 10.92
CA PHE A 50 16.82 17.02 11.03
C PHE A 50 15.94 18.08 10.35
N SER A 51 16.37 19.35 10.33
CA SER A 51 15.66 20.39 9.59
C SER A 51 15.59 20.06 8.09
N ARG A 52 16.67 19.52 7.51
CA ARG A 52 16.69 19.10 6.10
C ARG A 52 15.79 17.88 5.85
N GLN A 53 15.76 16.92 6.76
CA GLN A 53 14.90 15.74 6.60
C GLN A 53 13.40 16.08 6.64
N LYS A 54 12.99 17.00 7.53
CA LYS A 54 11.58 17.44 7.60
C LYS A 54 11.12 18.13 6.32
N GLU A 55 12.00 18.88 5.66
CA GLU A 55 11.69 19.49 4.36
C GLU A 55 11.50 18.44 3.25
N VAL A 56 12.12 17.26 3.36
CA VAL A 56 11.94 16.16 2.41
C VAL A 56 10.65 15.38 2.69
N GLU A 57 10.32 15.12 3.97
CA GLU A 57 9.11 14.36 4.33
C GLU A 57 7.81 15.10 3.95
N ASN A 58 7.81 16.44 3.95
CA ASN A 58 6.65 17.25 3.60
C ASN A 58 6.35 17.37 2.09
N ARG A 59 7.13 16.74 1.21
CA ARG A 59 6.90 16.86 -0.25
C ARG A 59 5.78 15.99 -0.81
N TYR A 60 5.30 14.96 -0.08
CA TYR A 60 4.24 14.08 -0.57
C TYR A 60 3.22 13.65 0.51
N PRO A 61 2.41 14.57 1.07
CA PRO A 61 1.36 14.20 2.02
C PRO A 61 0.25 13.31 1.38
N LEU A 62 0.07 13.38 0.06
CA LEU A 62 -0.96 12.65 -0.70
C LEU A 62 -0.71 11.15 -0.85
N LEU A 63 0.53 10.67 -0.68
CA LEU A 63 0.85 9.24 -0.79
C LEU A 63 0.46 8.45 0.48
N LYS A 64 0.26 9.12 1.63
CA LYS A 64 -0.15 8.46 2.88
C LYS A 64 -1.64 8.06 2.89
N SER A 65 -2.49 8.71 2.08
CA SER A 65 -3.93 8.41 1.97
C SER A 65 -4.29 7.47 0.81
N LEU A 66 -3.33 7.16 -0.08
CA LEU A 66 -3.53 6.27 -1.23
C LEU A 66 -4.08 4.87 -0.84
N PRO A 67 -3.62 4.20 0.24
CA PRO A 67 -4.22 2.91 0.63
C PRO A 67 -5.65 3.05 1.16
N VAL A 68 -5.99 4.18 1.78
CA VAL A 68 -7.36 4.44 2.28
C VAL A 68 -8.32 4.68 1.12
N ILE A 69 -7.91 5.48 0.14
CA ILE A 69 -8.70 5.73 -1.07
C ILE A 69 -8.91 4.43 -1.87
N LEU A 70 -7.86 3.62 -2.00
CA LEU A 70 -7.95 2.31 -2.65
C LEU A 70 -8.90 1.35 -1.91
N GLY A 71 -8.85 1.33 -0.57
CA GLY A 71 -9.75 0.55 0.26
C GLY A 71 -11.22 0.96 0.09
N ILE A 72 -11.51 2.26 0.10
CA ILE A 72 -12.86 2.80 -0.12
C ILE A 72 -13.36 2.42 -1.52
N LEU A 73 -12.51 2.54 -2.54
CA LEU A 73 -12.85 2.18 -3.93
C LEU A 73 -13.21 0.70 -4.05
N LEU A 74 -12.44 -0.20 -3.42
CA LEU A 74 -12.71 -1.64 -3.43
C LEU A 74 -14.03 -1.98 -2.74
N ILE A 75 -14.33 -1.35 -1.59
CA ILE A 75 -15.61 -1.52 -0.90
C ILE A 75 -16.76 -1.04 -1.79
N PHE A 76 -16.59 0.11 -2.44
CA PHE A 76 -17.59 0.66 -3.35
C PHE A 76 -17.87 -0.29 -4.53
N ILE A 77 -16.81 -0.83 -5.15
CA ILE A 77 -16.94 -1.82 -6.24
C ILE A 77 -17.65 -3.08 -5.75
N ALA A 78 -17.29 -3.61 -4.57
CA ALA A 78 -17.91 -4.83 -4.04
C ALA A 78 -19.40 -4.66 -3.74
N VAL A 79 -19.80 -3.52 -3.15
CA VAL A 79 -21.21 -3.21 -2.87
C VAL A 79 -21.98 -3.00 -4.17
N PHE A 80 -21.38 -2.33 -5.16
CA PHE A 80 -22.04 -2.03 -6.42
C PHE A 80 -22.15 -3.26 -7.32
N ALA A 81 -21.13 -4.11 -7.36
CA ALA A 81 -21.15 -5.40 -8.07
C ALA A 81 -22.24 -6.31 -7.51
N ASN A 82 -22.41 -6.40 -6.19
CA ASN A 82 -23.49 -7.18 -5.58
C ASN A 82 -24.89 -6.65 -5.94
N ARG A 83 -25.05 -5.35 -6.23
CA ARG A 83 -26.34 -4.79 -6.69
C ARG A 83 -26.60 -5.00 -8.19
N LEU A 84 -25.56 -5.09 -9.01
CA LEU A 84 -25.67 -5.36 -10.45
C LEU A 84 -25.77 -6.86 -10.78
N PHE A 85 -25.17 -7.71 -9.95
CA PHE A 85 -25.14 -9.16 -10.10
C PHE A 85 -25.98 -9.87 -9.04
N THR A 86 -27.20 -9.41 -8.78
CA THR A 86 -28.22 -10.34 -8.30
C THR A 86 -28.55 -11.27 -9.47
N PRO A 87 -28.20 -12.58 -9.47
CA PRO A 87 -28.83 -13.50 -10.38
C PRO A 87 -30.32 -13.41 -10.10
N LEU A 88 -31.08 -12.95 -11.10
CA LEU A 88 -32.52 -12.91 -11.06
C LEU A 88 -33.00 -14.38 -11.07
N ASP A 89 -33.04 -14.98 -9.89
CA ASP A 89 -33.60 -16.31 -9.63
C ASP A 89 -35.13 -16.21 -9.74
N ASN A 90 -35.58 -16.09 -10.98
CA ASN A 90 -36.96 -16.25 -11.35
C ASN A 90 -37.10 -17.65 -11.93
N SER A 91 -37.27 -18.64 -11.05
CA SER A 91 -37.91 -19.90 -11.38
C SER A 91 -39.36 -19.62 -11.79
N VAL A 92 -39.54 -19.09 -13.01
CA VAL A 92 -40.83 -19.09 -13.68
C VAL A 92 -41.00 -20.50 -14.23
N PRO A 93 -41.98 -21.29 -13.79
CA PRO A 93 -42.33 -22.48 -14.53
C PRO A 93 -42.78 -21.99 -15.92
N LEU A 94 -42.01 -22.31 -16.95
CA LEU A 94 -42.49 -22.19 -18.33
C LEU A 94 -43.70 -23.13 -18.45
N GLU A 95 -44.90 -22.60 -18.28
CA GLU A 95 -46.10 -23.20 -18.84
C GLU A 95 -45.98 -23.12 -20.37
N LEU A 96 -45.37 -24.16 -20.94
CA LEU A 96 -45.43 -24.45 -22.36
C LEU A 96 -46.90 -24.72 -22.73
N LYS A 97 -47.62 -23.65 -23.05
CA LYS A 97 -48.91 -23.71 -23.73
C LYS A 97 -48.64 -24.17 -25.16
N LEU A 98 -48.57 -25.48 -25.35
CA LEU A 98 -48.57 -26.11 -26.66
C LEU A 98 -49.94 -25.84 -27.32
N SER A 99 -50.05 -24.73 -28.04
CA SER A 99 -50.99 -24.67 -29.16
C SER A 99 -50.34 -25.41 -30.32
N ASP A 100 -50.80 -26.62 -30.58
CA ASP A 100 -50.95 -27.10 -31.95
C ASP A 100 -51.72 -28.42 -31.95
N GLU A 101 -53.01 -28.28 -32.27
CA GLU A 101 -53.64 -28.97 -33.40
C GLU A 101 -52.83 -30.13 -34.02
N SER A 102 -52.78 -31.28 -33.34
CA SER A 102 -52.28 -32.52 -33.91
C SER A 102 -53.44 -33.38 -34.39
N SER A 103 -53.86 -33.14 -35.64
CA SER A 103 -54.59 -34.12 -36.42
C SER A 103 -53.61 -35.09 -37.08
N LEU A 104 -53.87 -36.37 -36.85
CA LEU A 104 -53.58 -37.51 -37.71
C LEU A 104 -52.15 -38.07 -37.81
N ARG A 105 -52.10 -39.35 -37.40
CA ARG A 105 -51.40 -40.48 -38.02
C ARG A 105 -49.87 -40.42 -38.01
N GLU A 106 -49.13 -41.34 -37.40
CA GLU A 106 -49.12 -42.82 -37.54
C GLU A 106 -47.67 -43.17 -37.85
N ASN A 107 -46.93 -43.66 -36.85
CA ASN A 107 -46.16 -44.90 -36.96
C ASN A 107 -45.25 -45.05 -35.74
N ILE A 108 -45.59 -46.06 -34.95
CA ILE A 108 -44.77 -46.61 -33.88
C ILE A 108 -43.71 -47.48 -34.55
N TYR A 109 -42.45 -47.09 -34.43
CA TYR A 109 -41.32 -48.00 -34.62
C TYR A 109 -40.33 -47.87 -33.47
N TRP A 110 -40.13 -48.99 -32.80
CA TRP A 110 -39.16 -49.22 -31.74
C TRP A 110 -37.73 -49.09 -32.27
N GLY A 111 -36.86 -48.40 -31.55
CA GLY A 111 -35.46 -48.27 -31.92
C GLY A 111 -34.61 -47.59 -30.85
N TYR A 112 -34.16 -48.38 -29.88
CA TYR A 112 -33.02 -48.04 -29.01
C TYR A 112 -31.85 -47.55 -29.87
N ARG A 113 -31.40 -46.31 -29.69
CA ARG A 113 -30.07 -45.88 -30.15
C ARG A 113 -29.49 -44.80 -29.25
N GLU A 114 -28.50 -45.25 -28.50
CA GLU A 114 -27.45 -44.48 -27.87
C GLU A 114 -26.89 -43.43 -28.83
N ILE A 115 -26.87 -42.16 -28.42
CA ILE A 115 -26.02 -41.16 -29.07
C ILE A 115 -24.67 -41.23 -28.37
N LYS A 116 -23.85 -42.14 -28.89
CA LYS A 116 -22.42 -42.23 -28.61
C LYS A 116 -21.75 -40.97 -29.18
N LEU A 117 -21.23 -40.13 -28.29
CA LEU A 117 -20.42 -38.96 -28.63
C LEU A 117 -19.20 -39.42 -29.44
N ILE A 118 -19.10 -38.91 -30.66
CA ILE A 118 -17.93 -39.04 -31.52
C ILE A 118 -16.86 -38.07 -30.97
N SER A 119 -15.78 -38.62 -30.43
CA SER A 119 -14.49 -37.93 -30.38
C SER A 119 -13.45 -38.87 -30.99
N ASP A 120 -13.22 -38.66 -32.28
CA ASP A 120 -12.09 -39.24 -32.99
C ASP A 120 -10.78 -38.61 -32.52
N ASN A 121 -9.72 -39.41 -32.65
CA ASN A 121 -8.29 -39.12 -32.51
C ASN A 121 -7.71 -39.30 -31.10
N LEU A 122 -6.58 -39.97 -30.89
CA LEU A 122 -5.69 -40.87 -31.66
C LEU A 122 -4.52 -41.12 -30.68
N LEU A 123 -3.84 -42.27 -30.81
CA LEU A 123 -2.55 -42.62 -30.17
C LEU A 123 -2.67 -42.95 -28.66
N ILE A 124 -2.14 -44.05 -28.14
CA ILE A 124 -0.78 -44.55 -28.32
C ILE A 124 -0.78 -46.09 -28.19
N GLU A 125 -0.19 -46.72 -29.20
CA GLU A 125 0.28 -48.09 -29.29
C GLU A 125 1.47 -48.30 -28.35
N ASN A 126 1.47 -49.34 -27.51
CA ASN A 126 2.71 -49.98 -27.08
C ASN A 126 2.47 -51.42 -26.58
N ASN A 127 3.13 -52.33 -27.31
CA ASN A 127 3.36 -53.78 -27.11
C ASN A 127 2.22 -54.78 -27.29
#